data_AF-A0A944F0I5-F1
#
_entry.id   AF-A0A944F0I5-F1
#
_cell.length_a   1.000
_cell.length_b   1.000
_cell.length_c   1.000
_cell.angle_alpha   90.00
_cell.angle_beta   90.00
_cell.angle_gamma   90.00
#
_symmetry.space_group_name_H-M   'P 1'
#
loop_
_entity.id
_entity.type
_entity.pdbx_description
1 polymer ?
#
loop_
_entity_poly.entity_id
_entity_poly.type
_entity_poly.pdbx_seq_one_letter_code
_entity_poly.pdbx_strand_id
1 'polypeptide(L)'
;MRNRLVAAFALPLSALALAGCGLFGPETYEVDERSVEVEAGDEFTLSVPASPSLGENWYVADPRPDRDVVRLQGQDEEYEDDGGNVGGGGGTQSFTFRAVEPGTTKIKLLYCKLGTCAAKFGDPAPSPSGSPIPVASGSPGENDREYFIYTVTVR
;
A
#
# COMPACT_ATOMS: atom_id res chain seq x y z
N MET A 1 45.31 -54.26 32.33
CA MET A 1 45.93 -54.02 31.01
C MET A 1 45.38 -52.72 30.43
N ARG A 2 46.26 -51.73 30.26
CA ARG A 2 46.28 -50.61 29.28
C ARG A 2 44.96 -50.10 28.64
N ASN A 3 44.69 -48.81 28.92
CA ASN A 3 44.32 -47.72 27.97
C ASN A 3 42.93 -47.80 27.29
N ARG A 4 42.11 -46.73 27.14
CA ARG A 4 42.43 -45.37 26.68
C ARG A 4 41.38 -44.33 27.12
N LEU A 5 41.86 -43.11 27.35
CA LEU A 5 41.10 -41.85 27.28
C LEU A 5 40.41 -41.71 25.91
N VAL A 6 39.16 -41.24 25.88
CA VAL A 6 38.62 -40.48 24.74
C VAL A 6 37.91 -39.25 25.26
N ALA A 7 38.33 -38.12 24.71
CA ALA A 7 38.11 -36.76 25.16
C ALA A 7 36.65 -36.31 25.02
N ALA A 8 36.26 -35.46 25.97
CA ALA A 8 35.13 -34.55 25.83
C ALA A 8 35.40 -33.58 24.66
N PHE A 9 34.48 -33.52 23.70
CA PHE A 9 34.34 -32.38 22.80
C PHE A 9 32.84 -32.10 22.67
N ALA A 10 32.35 -31.24 23.56
CA ALA A 10 31.03 -30.63 23.42
C ALA A 10 31.10 -29.67 22.23
N LEU A 11 30.50 -30.06 21.11
CA LEU A 11 30.36 -29.21 19.93
C LEU A 11 29.35 -28.10 20.25
N PRO A 12 29.69 -26.81 20.03
CA PRO A 12 28.79 -25.70 20.31
C PRO A 12 27.61 -25.69 19.34
N LEU A 13 26.43 -25.50 19.92
CA LEU A 13 25.15 -25.31 19.27
C LEU A 13 25.25 -24.10 18.32
N SER A 14 25.36 -24.36 17.02
CA SER A 14 25.40 -23.31 16.01
C SER A 14 23.98 -22.75 15.85
N ALA A 15 23.72 -21.61 16.49
CA ALA A 15 22.49 -20.84 16.29
C ALA A 15 22.54 -20.25 14.86
N LEU A 16 21.76 -20.85 13.97
CA LEU A 16 21.53 -20.33 12.63
C LEU A 16 20.63 -19.09 12.77
N ALA A 17 21.25 -17.91 12.89
CA ALA A 17 20.53 -16.65 12.79
C ALA A 17 20.10 -16.48 11.32
N LEU A 18 18.82 -16.74 11.03
CA LEU A 18 18.22 -16.34 9.75
C LEU A 18 18.15 -14.81 9.73
N ALA A 19 19.22 -14.17 9.26
CA ALA A 19 19.16 -12.80 8.79
C ALA A 19 18.32 -12.78 7.51
N GLY A 20 17.00 -12.60 7.66
CA GLY A 20 16.09 -12.33 6.55
C GLY A 20 16.35 -10.93 6.00
N CYS A 21 17.42 -10.77 5.21
CA CYS A 21 17.64 -9.54 4.44
C CYS A 21 16.68 -9.54 3.25
N GLY A 22 15.60 -8.74 3.34
CA GLY A 22 14.98 -7.98 2.24
C GLY A 22 14.90 -8.63 0.85
N LEU A 23 14.48 -9.91 0.74
CA LEU A 23 14.27 -10.58 -0.54
C LEU A 23 12.93 -10.22 -1.21
N PHE A 24 12.06 -9.53 -0.49
CA PHE A 24 10.77 -9.05 -0.97
C PHE A 24 10.86 -7.52 -0.96
N GLY A 25 10.41 -6.88 -2.04
CA GLY A 25 10.35 -5.41 -2.13
C GLY A 25 9.48 -4.79 -1.03
N PRO A 26 9.27 -3.46 -1.04
CA PRO A 26 8.41 -2.81 -0.07
C PRO A 26 7.03 -3.48 0.01
N GLU A 27 6.52 -3.67 1.23
CA GLU A 27 5.22 -4.31 1.45
C GLU A 27 4.13 -3.48 0.77
N THR A 28 3.23 -4.14 0.04
CA THR A 28 2.17 -3.49 -0.75
C THR A 28 0.82 -3.80 -0.13
N TYR A 29 -0.01 -2.77 0.04
CA TYR A 29 -1.34 -2.84 0.63
C TYR A 29 -2.41 -2.40 -0.36
N GLU A 30 -3.41 -3.25 -0.57
CA GLU A 30 -4.53 -2.99 -1.48
C GLU A 30 -5.68 -2.21 -0.78
N VAL A 31 -6.75 -1.90 -1.52
CA VAL A 31 -7.89 -1.09 -1.04
C VAL A 31 -8.67 -1.69 0.14
N ASP A 32 -8.59 -3.01 0.34
CA ASP A 32 -9.20 -3.69 1.49
C ASP A 32 -8.29 -3.72 2.72
N GLU A 33 -6.98 -3.49 2.56
CA GLU A 33 -5.96 -3.52 3.60
C GLU A 33 -5.67 -2.13 4.18
N ARG A 34 -6.72 -1.50 4.73
CA ARG A 34 -6.67 -0.08 5.17
C ARG A 34 -6.06 0.15 6.55
N SER A 35 -5.61 -0.90 7.22
CA SER A 35 -4.87 -0.83 8.48
C SER A 35 -3.46 -1.33 8.24
N VAL A 36 -2.52 -0.40 8.14
CA VAL A 36 -1.13 -0.66 7.78
C VAL A 36 -0.26 -0.59 9.03
N GLU A 37 0.57 -1.61 9.25
CA GLU A 37 1.53 -1.66 10.35
C GLU A 37 2.92 -1.92 9.78
N VAL A 38 3.85 -0.99 10.00
CA VAL A 38 5.21 -1.02 9.44
C VAL A 38 6.23 -0.57 10.49
N GLU A 39 7.50 -0.93 10.32
CA GLU A 39 8.57 -0.50 11.23
C GLU A 39 9.20 0.82 10.75
N ALA A 40 9.68 1.64 11.68
CA ALA A 40 10.40 2.87 11.32
C ALA A 40 11.64 2.56 10.45
N GLY A 41 11.76 3.25 9.32
CA GLY A 41 12.83 3.04 8.33
C GLY A 41 12.41 2.20 7.12
N ASP A 42 11.29 1.48 7.19
CA ASP A 42 10.79 0.69 6.07
C ASP A 42 10.09 1.55 5.00
N GLU A 43 10.01 0.98 3.80
CA GLU A 43 9.15 1.49 2.72
C GLU A 43 7.96 0.57 2.54
N PHE A 44 6.82 1.17 2.23
CA PHE A 44 5.59 0.48 1.90
C PHE A 44 4.87 1.17 0.75
N THR A 45 4.05 0.41 0.02
CA THR A 45 3.30 0.89 -1.13
C THR A 45 1.80 0.73 -0.87
N LEU A 46 1.03 1.74 -1.21
CA LEU A 46 -0.42 1.64 -1.31
C LEU A 46 -0.78 1.46 -2.79
N SER A 47 -1.50 0.40 -3.11
CA SER A 47 -1.96 0.07 -4.46
C SER A 47 -3.46 0.29 -4.55
N VAL A 48 -3.89 0.99 -5.60
CA VAL A 48 -5.30 1.25 -5.87
C VAL A 48 -5.63 1.00 -7.33
N PRO A 49 -6.80 0.40 -7.65
CA PRO A 49 -7.22 0.23 -9.03
C PRO A 49 -7.48 1.61 -9.67
N ALA A 50 -7.00 1.80 -10.88
CA ALA A 50 -7.13 3.04 -11.64
C ALA A 50 -7.24 2.75 -13.14
N SER A 51 -7.86 3.63 -13.91
CA SER A 51 -7.82 3.57 -15.37
C SER A 51 -7.22 4.87 -15.92
N PRO A 52 -5.88 5.09 -15.82
CA PRO A 52 -5.30 6.39 -16.16
C PRO A 52 -5.50 6.77 -17.64
N SER A 53 -5.58 5.78 -18.54
CA SER A 53 -5.92 5.95 -19.96
C SER A 53 -7.33 6.54 -20.18
N LEU A 54 -8.23 6.36 -19.21
CA LEU A 54 -9.58 6.93 -19.18
C LEU A 54 -9.65 8.23 -18.36
N GLY A 55 -8.49 8.74 -17.93
CA GLY A 55 -8.35 9.94 -17.11
C GLY A 55 -8.74 9.73 -15.64
N GLU A 56 -8.83 8.48 -15.19
CA GLU A 56 -9.13 8.11 -13.81
C GLU A 56 -7.84 8.02 -13.00
N ASN A 57 -7.70 8.89 -12.00
CA ASN A 57 -6.48 9.07 -11.24
C ASN A 57 -6.76 9.27 -9.75
N TRP A 58 -5.79 8.92 -8.92
CA TRP A 58 -5.81 9.10 -7.48
C TRP A 58 -4.73 10.09 -7.04
N TYR A 59 -5.01 10.78 -5.94
CA TYR A 59 -4.10 11.77 -5.38
C TYR A 59 -4.09 11.69 -3.86
N VAL A 60 -2.90 11.84 -3.25
CA VAL A 60 -2.83 12.11 -1.82
C VAL A 60 -3.54 13.44 -1.56
N ALA A 61 -4.55 13.45 -0.70
CA ALA A 61 -5.41 14.61 -0.48
C ALA A 61 -5.30 15.14 0.94
N ASP A 62 -5.90 16.31 1.19
CA ASP A 62 -6.03 16.86 2.53
C ASP A 62 -7.09 16.11 3.38
N PRO A 63 -6.83 15.93 4.69
CA PRO A 63 -5.58 16.29 5.39
C PRO A 63 -4.43 15.38 4.97
N ARG A 64 -3.26 15.98 4.69
CA ARG A 64 -2.05 15.23 4.36
C ARG A 64 -1.60 14.39 5.56
N PRO A 65 -0.95 13.23 5.34
CA PRO A 65 -0.36 12.47 6.43
C PRO A 65 0.70 13.30 7.15
N ASP A 66 0.88 12.99 8.43
CA ASP A 66 1.93 13.59 9.24
C ASP A 66 3.30 13.19 8.65
N ARG A 67 4.08 14.20 8.23
CA ARG A 67 5.36 14.02 7.54
C ARG A 67 6.48 13.56 8.47
N ASP A 68 6.28 13.66 9.78
CA ASP A 68 7.22 13.14 10.76
C ASP A 68 6.95 11.66 11.03
N VAL A 69 5.75 11.16 10.72
CA VAL A 69 5.39 9.72 10.80
C VAL A 69 5.63 9.01 9.46
N VAL A 70 5.12 9.52 8.35
CA VAL A 70 5.30 8.92 7.01
C VAL A 70 5.57 9.96 5.91
N ARG A 71 6.41 9.63 4.94
CA ARG A 71 6.74 10.51 3.80
C ARG A 71 6.55 9.82 2.47
N LEU A 72 5.74 10.41 1.60
CA LEU A 72 5.62 10.00 0.20
C LEU A 72 6.98 10.10 -0.50
N GLN A 73 7.41 9.01 -1.13
CA GLN A 73 8.64 8.92 -1.92
C GLN A 73 8.35 9.04 -3.41
N GLY A 74 7.26 8.45 -3.89
CA GLY A 74 6.92 8.40 -5.30
C GLY A 74 5.49 7.93 -5.55
N GLN A 75 5.06 8.11 -6.80
CA GLN A 75 3.79 7.65 -7.33
C GLN A 75 4.05 7.10 -8.73
N ASP A 76 3.53 5.91 -9.01
CA ASP A 76 3.69 5.21 -10.27
C ASP A 76 2.31 4.77 -10.81
N GLU A 77 2.19 4.72 -12.13
CA GLU A 77 1.00 4.28 -12.84
C GLU A 77 1.35 3.06 -13.70
N GLU A 78 0.62 1.97 -13.50
CA GLU A 78 0.70 0.78 -14.33
C GLU A 78 -0.56 0.64 -15.18
N TYR A 79 -0.34 0.42 -16.46
CA TYR A 79 -1.38 0.20 -17.45
C TYR A 79 -1.38 -1.30 -17.78
N GLU A 80 -2.49 -2.01 -17.60
CA GLU A 80 -2.59 -3.37 -18.11
C GLU A 80 -2.67 -3.30 -19.64
N ASP A 81 -1.63 -3.79 -20.33
CA ASP A 81 -1.65 -3.98 -21.79
C ASP A 81 -2.49 -5.22 -22.09
N ASP A 82 -3.76 -5.05 -22.48
CA ASP A 82 -4.65 -6.14 -22.83
C ASP A 82 -4.31 -6.68 -24.22
N GLY A 83 -3.17 -7.37 -24.31
CA GLY A 83 -2.55 -7.91 -25.53
C GLY A 83 -3.49 -8.26 -26.69
N GLY A 84 -3.87 -7.24 -27.47
CA GLY A 84 -4.63 -7.36 -28.72
C GLY A 84 -6.11 -6.94 -28.71
N ASN A 85 -6.65 -6.35 -27.64
CA ASN A 85 -7.99 -5.76 -27.67
C ASN A 85 -7.91 -4.24 -27.44
N VAL A 86 -8.48 -3.45 -28.35
CA VAL A 86 -8.34 -1.99 -28.29
C VAL A 86 -9.42 -1.43 -27.38
N GLY A 87 -9.04 -1.03 -26.17
CA GLY A 87 -9.71 0.01 -25.39
C GLY A 87 -10.49 -0.50 -24.19
N GLY A 88 -9.90 -0.35 -23.00
CA GLY A 88 -10.60 -0.48 -21.71
C GLY A 88 -9.94 -1.38 -20.68
N GLY A 89 -8.67 -1.75 -20.83
CA GLY A 89 -7.92 -2.43 -19.78
C GLY A 89 -7.89 -1.59 -18.50
N GLY A 90 -8.19 -2.23 -17.37
CA GLY A 90 -7.97 -1.63 -16.05
C GLY A 90 -6.48 -1.38 -15.82
N GLY A 91 -6.15 -0.76 -14.70
CA GLY A 91 -4.78 -0.49 -14.30
C GLY A 91 -4.70 -0.28 -12.81
N THR A 92 -3.49 0.06 -12.36
CA THR A 92 -3.20 0.29 -10.95
C THR A 92 -2.41 1.57 -10.81
N GLN A 93 -2.68 2.32 -9.74
CA GLN A 93 -1.84 3.41 -9.31
C GLN A 93 -1.25 3.08 -7.94
N SER A 94 0.06 3.24 -7.85
CA SER A 94 0.85 2.87 -6.67
C SER A 94 1.46 4.11 -6.03
N PHE A 95 1.44 4.16 -4.70
CA PHE A 95 2.01 5.26 -3.90
C PHE A 95 3.00 4.69 -2.89
N THR A 96 4.30 4.97 -3.07
CA THR A 96 5.34 4.49 -2.16
C THR A 96 5.62 5.52 -1.08
N PHE A 97 5.59 5.07 0.18
CA PHE A 97 5.86 5.87 1.37
C PHE A 97 7.04 5.27 2.14
N ARG A 98 7.73 6.14 2.87
CA ARG A 98 8.74 5.77 3.87
C ARG A 98 8.17 6.01 5.25
N ALA A 99 8.23 5.01 6.13
CA ALA A 99 7.99 5.13 7.55
C ALA A 99 9.17 5.84 8.21
N VAL A 100 8.93 6.93 8.92
CA VAL A 100 9.99 7.82 9.43
C VAL A 100 10.17 7.67 10.94
N GLU A 101 9.16 8.04 11.72
CA GLU A 101 9.18 7.93 13.18
C GLU A 101 7.95 7.17 13.68
N PRO A 102 8.04 6.49 14.85
CA PRO A 102 6.91 5.82 15.46
C PRO A 102 5.72 6.77 15.69
N GLY A 103 4.53 6.31 15.35
CA GLY A 103 3.31 7.12 15.44
C GLY A 103 2.18 6.57 14.58
N THR A 104 1.02 7.22 14.65
CA THR A 104 -0.15 6.84 13.84
C THR A 104 -0.61 8.03 13.01
N THR A 105 -0.81 7.83 11.72
CA THR A 105 -1.33 8.86 10.81
C THR A 105 -2.30 8.28 9.79
N LYS A 106 -3.04 9.16 9.11
CA LYS A 106 -4.00 8.77 8.07
C LYS A 106 -3.52 9.27 6.72
N ILE A 107 -3.55 8.40 5.72
CA ILE A 107 -3.32 8.75 4.32
C ILE A 107 -4.67 8.72 3.62
N LYS A 108 -5.05 9.84 3.00
CA LYS A 108 -6.26 9.94 2.18
C LYS A 108 -5.88 9.94 0.70
N LEU A 109 -6.41 8.98 -0.06
CA LEU A 109 -6.32 8.94 -1.51
C LEU A 109 -7.66 9.35 -2.12
N LEU A 110 -7.66 10.43 -2.91
CA LEU A 110 -8.84 10.99 -3.54
C LEU A 110 -8.88 10.65 -5.01
N TYR A 111 -10.00 10.10 -5.46
CA TYR A 111 -10.26 9.84 -6.86
C TYR A 111 -10.63 11.12 -7.61
N CYS A 112 -10.08 11.26 -8.81
CA CYS A 112 -10.42 12.29 -9.77
C CYS A 112 -10.52 11.68 -11.17
N LYS A 113 -11.58 12.04 -11.89
CA LYS A 113 -11.82 11.61 -13.26
C LYS A 113 -11.78 12.80 -14.20
N LEU A 114 -10.99 12.68 -15.28
CA LEU A 114 -10.77 13.75 -16.26
C LEU A 114 -10.37 15.09 -15.61
N GLY A 115 -9.54 15.02 -14.57
CA GLY A 115 -9.07 16.19 -13.80
C GLY A 115 -10.10 16.77 -12.82
N THR A 116 -11.29 16.20 -12.70
CA THR A 116 -12.32 16.64 -11.74
C THR A 116 -12.31 15.72 -10.52
N CYS A 117 -12.01 16.29 -9.35
CA CYS A 117 -11.99 15.58 -8.07
C CYS A 117 -13.31 15.77 -7.32
N ALA A 118 -14.01 14.68 -7.01
CA ALA A 118 -15.28 14.71 -6.28
C ALA A 118 -15.07 14.44 -4.78
N ALA A 119 -14.45 15.37 -4.03
CA ALA A 119 -14.57 15.35 -2.57
C ALA A 119 -14.53 16.76 -1.96
N LYS A 120 -15.37 16.98 -0.96
CA LYS A 120 -15.28 18.12 -0.05
C LYS A 120 -14.76 17.63 1.32
N PHE A 121 -14.26 18.54 2.15
CA PHE A 121 -13.76 18.20 3.49
C PHE A 121 -14.94 17.90 4.44
N GLY A 122 -14.91 16.76 5.15
CA GLY A 122 -15.87 16.43 6.22
C GLY A 122 -16.86 15.29 5.93
N ASP A 123 -16.78 14.62 4.77
CA ASP A 123 -17.70 13.52 4.45
C ASP A 123 -17.25 12.19 5.07
N PRO A 124 -18.17 11.28 5.41
CA PRO A 124 -17.84 9.93 5.87
C PRO A 124 -17.25 9.07 4.75
N ALA A 125 -16.34 8.16 5.10
CA ALA A 125 -15.67 7.27 4.15
C ALA A 125 -16.67 6.25 3.59
N PRO A 126 -16.54 5.84 2.32
CA PRO A 126 -17.38 4.80 1.77
C PRO A 126 -17.18 3.48 2.54
N SER A 127 -18.30 2.80 2.82
CA SER A 127 -18.30 1.46 3.41
C SER A 127 -17.67 0.45 2.43
N PRO A 128 -16.89 -0.54 2.91
CA PRO A 128 -16.37 -1.63 2.08
C PRO A 128 -17.50 -2.60 1.73
N SER A 129 -18.42 -2.18 0.86
CA SER A 129 -19.49 -3.04 0.35
C SER A 129 -19.11 -3.53 -1.04
N GLY A 130 -18.48 -4.72 -1.05
CA GLY A 130 -18.34 -5.67 -2.15
C GLY A 130 -18.61 -5.21 -3.58
N SER A 131 -17.57 -4.75 -4.27
CA SER A 131 -17.27 -5.08 -5.67
C SER A 131 -15.80 -4.71 -5.92
N PRO A 132 -14.95 -5.64 -6.41
CA PRO A 132 -13.52 -5.41 -6.56
C PRO A 132 -13.13 -4.55 -7.78
N ILE A 133 -14.12 -3.97 -8.47
CA ILE A 133 -13.88 -3.05 -9.59
C ILE A 133 -14.88 -1.89 -9.45
N PRO A 134 -14.45 -0.61 -9.46
CA PRO A 134 -15.37 0.48 -9.75
C PRO A 134 -15.74 0.38 -11.25
N VAL A 135 -16.77 -0.41 -11.56
CA VAL A 135 -17.39 -0.35 -12.88
C VAL A 135 -18.22 0.92 -12.91
N ALA A 136 -17.79 1.89 -13.73
CA ALA A 136 -18.53 3.08 -14.11
C ALA A 136 -19.80 2.72 -14.93
N SER A 137 -20.73 2.00 -14.31
CA SER A 137 -22.08 1.74 -14.84
C SER A 137 -23.19 2.02 -13.82
N GLY A 138 -22.85 2.56 -12.65
CA GLY A 138 -23.83 3.21 -11.78
C GLY A 138 -24.13 4.61 -12.31
N SER A 139 -25.38 4.91 -12.64
CA SER A 139 -25.86 6.28 -12.84
C SER A 139 -25.34 7.19 -11.71
N PRO A 140 -24.81 8.39 -11.99
CA PRO A 140 -24.19 9.23 -10.97
C PRO A 140 -25.19 9.52 -9.85
N GLY A 141 -24.96 8.93 -8.69
CA GLY A 141 -25.71 9.22 -7.48
C GLY A 141 -25.18 10.52 -6.91
N GLU A 142 -26.07 11.33 -6.33
CA GLU A 142 -25.78 12.65 -5.74
C GLU A 142 -24.77 12.63 -4.57
N ASN A 143 -24.12 11.48 -4.27
CA ASN A 143 -23.18 11.28 -3.18
C ASN A 143 -21.94 10.40 -3.50
N ASP A 144 -21.52 10.26 -4.76
CA ASP A 144 -20.32 9.49 -5.10
C ASP A 144 -19.02 10.30 -4.84
N ARG A 145 -18.57 10.31 -3.58
CA ARG A 145 -17.27 10.87 -3.16
C ARG A 145 -16.28 9.73 -3.01
N GLU A 146 -15.58 9.37 -4.10
CA GLU A 146 -14.71 8.19 -4.14
C GLU A 146 -13.32 8.52 -3.54
N TYR A 147 -13.09 8.13 -2.29
CA TYR A 147 -11.79 8.26 -1.64
C TYR A 147 -11.51 7.05 -0.73
N PHE A 148 -10.23 6.72 -0.55
CA PHE A 148 -9.76 5.74 0.42
C PHE A 148 -9.03 6.43 1.57
N ILE A 149 -9.17 5.88 2.78
CA ILE A 149 -8.39 6.27 3.95
C ILE A 149 -7.68 5.05 4.48
N TYR A 150 -6.35 5.14 4.54
CA TYR A 150 -5.48 4.17 5.19
C TYR A 150 -5.07 4.73 6.55
N THR A 151 -5.16 3.92 7.59
CA THR A 151 -4.59 4.25 8.90
C THR A 151 -3.26 3.51 9.00
N VAL A 152 -2.17 4.28 9.09
CA VAL A 152 -0.81 3.74 9.15
C VAL A 152 -0.30 3.90 10.57
N THR A 153 0.21 2.81 11.14
CA THR A 153 0.92 2.81 12.41
C THR A 153 2.37 2.39 12.17
N VAL A 154 3.28 3.30 12.50
CA VAL A 154 4.71 3.05 12.50
C VAL A 154 5.11 2.66 13.92
N ARG A 155 5.80 1.52 14.05
CA ARG A 155 6.31 0.99 15.32
C ARG A 155 7.74 1.44 15.60
#